data_AF-A0A1F8AE89-F1
#
_entry.id   AF-A0A1F8AE89-F1
#
_cell.length_a   1.000
_cell.length_b   1.000
_cell.length_c   1.000
_cell.angle_alpha   90.00
_cell.angle_beta   90.00
_cell.angle_gamma   90.00
#
_symmetry.space_group_name_H-M   'P 1'
#
loop_
_entity.id
_entity.type
_entity.pdbx_description
1 polymer ?
#
loop_
_entity_poly.entity_id
_entity_poly.type
_entity_poly.pdbx_seq_one_letter_code
_entity_poly.pdbx_strand_id
1 'polypeptide(L)'
;MKSPIYLLTALLPLTLSLVNAAPAAEPEDIEDAVLEERDTCRVERRFDYYKYPCQSSDRTGSANRGDNVNFQCRYRNWYKTPRGWVREEDKPRRCQGPRPNSCN
;
A
#
# COMPACT_ATOMS: atom_id res chain seq x y z
N MET A 1 35.18 5.54 24.22
CA MET A 1 35.52 4.13 24.47
C MET A 1 34.28 3.43 25.02
N LYS A 2 34.06 2.17 24.57
CA LYS A 2 33.14 1.15 25.10
C LYS A 2 31.63 1.46 25.16
N SER A 3 30.89 0.82 24.25
CA SER A 3 29.67 0.10 24.63
C SER A 3 30.06 -1.11 25.51
N PRO A 4 29.13 -1.67 26.31
CA PRO A 4 28.50 -2.89 25.80
C PRO A 4 27.01 -3.06 26.18
N ILE A 5 26.33 -3.69 25.21
CA ILE A 5 25.08 -4.45 25.27
C ILE A 5 25.13 -5.49 26.38
N TYR A 6 24.03 -5.79 27.09
CA TYR A 6 23.63 -7.18 27.38
C TYR A 6 22.10 -7.34 27.56
N LEU A 7 21.60 -8.32 26.80
CA LEU A 7 20.26 -8.90 26.74
C LEU A 7 19.86 -9.55 28.07
N LEU A 8 18.57 -9.56 28.40
CA LEU A 8 17.99 -10.59 29.27
C LEU A 8 16.54 -10.88 28.90
N THR A 9 16.43 -11.98 28.15
CA THR A 9 15.26 -12.84 27.91
C THR A 9 14.69 -13.43 29.19
N ALA A 10 13.35 -13.53 29.29
CA ALA A 10 12.55 -14.57 29.97
C ALA A 10 11.18 -13.98 30.35
N LEU A 11 10.01 -14.64 30.28
CA LEU A 11 9.53 -15.96 29.89
C LEU A 11 8.00 -15.78 29.77
N LEU A 12 7.36 -16.32 28.73
CA LEU A 12 5.89 -16.40 28.64
C LEU A 12 5.31 -17.30 29.75
N PRO A 13 4.20 -16.92 30.40
CA PRO A 13 3.19 -17.86 30.83
C PRO A 13 2.11 -17.99 29.74
N LEU A 14 2.16 -19.12 29.02
CA LEU A 14 1.06 -19.65 28.22
C LEU A 14 0.05 -20.34 29.15
N THR A 15 -1.16 -19.80 29.32
CA THR A 15 -2.33 -20.59 29.72
C THR A 15 -3.62 -19.97 29.17
N LEU A 16 -4.05 -20.45 28.01
CA LEU A 16 -5.42 -20.33 27.51
C LEU A 16 -6.18 -21.57 27.98
N SER A 17 -7.21 -21.38 28.81
CA SER A 17 -8.24 -22.39 29.10
C SER A 17 -9.57 -21.64 29.20
N LEU A 18 -10.38 -21.56 28.15
CA LEU A 18 -11.25 -22.56 27.52
C LEU A 18 -12.72 -22.35 27.95
N VAL A 19 -13.55 -22.22 26.92
CA VAL A 19 -15.02 -22.40 26.89
C VAL A 19 -15.87 -21.19 27.31
N ASN A 20 -16.37 -20.48 26.29
CA ASN A 20 -17.81 -20.24 26.26
C ASN A 20 -18.32 -20.55 24.84
N ALA A 21 -19.12 -21.60 24.74
CA ALA A 21 -19.76 -22.04 23.51
C ALA A 21 -20.92 -21.10 23.17
N ALA A 22 -20.90 -20.50 21.98
CA ALA A 22 -22.08 -20.02 21.27
C ALA A 22 -21.72 -19.84 19.78
N PRO A 23 -22.60 -20.24 18.85
CA PRO A 23 -22.29 -20.35 17.43
C PRO A 23 -22.02 -18.97 16.80
N ALA A 24 -21.08 -19.00 15.86
CA ALA A 24 -20.54 -17.88 15.11
C ALA A 24 -21.62 -16.99 14.48
N ALA A 25 -21.63 -15.71 14.88
CA ALA A 25 -21.99 -14.63 13.98
C ALA A 25 -20.68 -14.15 13.36
N GLU A 26 -20.31 -14.73 12.22
CA GLU A 26 -19.22 -14.23 11.39
C GLU A 26 -19.65 -12.83 10.91
N PRO A 27 -18.86 -11.77 11.14
CA PRO A 27 -19.09 -10.50 10.48
C PRO A 27 -18.86 -10.70 8.98
N GLU A 28 -19.86 -10.32 8.18
CA GLU A 28 -19.84 -10.35 6.72
C GLU A 28 -18.54 -9.78 6.16
N ASP A 29 -17.86 -10.63 5.39
CA ASP A 29 -16.73 -10.42 4.46
C ASP A 29 -16.39 -8.95 4.16
N ILE A 30 -15.59 -8.35 5.02
CA ILE A 30 -14.84 -7.16 4.68
C ILE A 30 -13.55 -7.65 4.00
N GLU A 31 -13.25 -7.05 2.84
CA GLU A 31 -11.90 -6.82 2.29
C GLU A 31 -11.06 -7.95 1.62
N ASP A 32 -11.63 -9.00 1.02
CA ASP A 32 -10.80 -9.98 0.27
C ASP A 32 -10.65 -9.74 -1.25
N ALA A 33 -11.28 -8.68 -1.80
CA ALA A 33 -11.14 -8.33 -3.23
C ALA A 33 -9.93 -7.43 -3.57
N VAL A 34 -9.10 -7.05 -2.59
CA VAL A 34 -8.03 -6.04 -2.76
C VAL A 34 -6.64 -6.68 -2.97
N LEU A 35 -6.52 -8.00 -2.82
CA LEU A 35 -5.21 -8.66 -2.82
C LEU A 35 -4.74 -9.15 -4.20
N GLU A 36 -5.65 -9.61 -5.08
CA GLU A 36 -5.25 -10.23 -6.36
C GLU A 36 -5.01 -9.25 -7.53
N GLU A 37 -5.40 -7.97 -7.41
CA GLU A 37 -5.17 -6.96 -8.47
C GLU A 37 -3.79 -6.28 -8.38
N ARG A 38 -2.94 -6.68 -7.43
CA ARG A 38 -1.66 -6.01 -7.17
C ARG A 38 -0.55 -6.34 -8.17
N ASP A 39 -0.63 -7.46 -8.88
CA ASP A 39 0.42 -7.87 -9.82
C ASP A 39 0.33 -7.17 -11.19
N THR A 40 -0.76 -6.47 -11.49
CA THR A 40 -0.95 -5.80 -12.78
C THR A 40 -0.25 -4.43 -12.86
N CYS A 41 0.18 -3.88 -11.72
CA CYS A 41 0.74 -2.54 -11.62
C CYS A 41 2.27 -2.51 -11.63
N ARG A 42 2.86 -3.38 -12.46
CA ARG A 42 4.31 -3.40 -12.71
C ARG A 42 4.72 -2.26 -13.65
N VAL A 43 5.74 -1.52 -13.25
CA VAL A 43 6.23 -0.35 -13.97
C VAL A 43 6.93 -0.77 -15.27
N GLU A 44 6.37 -0.35 -16.39
CA GLU A 44 6.94 -0.59 -17.73
C GLU A 44 7.97 0.48 -18.12
N ARG A 45 7.73 1.73 -17.72
CA ARG A 45 8.55 2.91 -18.01
C ARG A 45 8.79 3.69 -16.74
N ARG A 46 10.02 4.19 -16.57
CA ARG A 46 10.37 5.03 -15.42
C ARG A 46 9.50 6.29 -15.40
N PHE A 47 9.01 6.65 -14.21
CA PHE A 47 8.27 7.90 -13.98
C PHE A 47 8.59 8.50 -12.61
N ASP A 48 8.24 9.76 -12.44
CA ASP A 48 8.46 10.51 -11.20
C ASP A 48 7.20 10.56 -10.34
N TYR A 49 7.41 10.61 -9.02
CA TYR A 49 6.37 10.91 -8.03
C TYR A 49 6.37 12.40 -7.71
N TYR A 50 5.19 12.98 -7.56
CA TYR A 50 5.00 14.41 -7.25
C TYR A 50 4.41 14.60 -5.86
N LYS A 51 4.76 15.70 -5.17
CA LYS A 51 4.23 16.03 -3.84
C LYS A 51 2.73 16.35 -3.86
N TYR A 52 2.26 17.02 -4.90
CA TYR A 52 0.86 17.40 -5.13
C TYR A 52 0.39 16.97 -6.54
N PRO A 53 -0.93 16.86 -6.79
CA PRO A 53 -1.47 16.47 -8.09
C PRO A 53 -1.44 17.65 -9.09
N CYS A 54 -0.25 18.21 -9.31
CA CYS A 54 0.02 19.26 -10.28
C CYS A 54 1.46 19.18 -10.81
N GLN A 55 1.68 19.60 -12.06
CA GLN A 55 2.97 19.43 -12.74
C GLN A 55 4.09 20.34 -12.19
N SER A 56 3.71 21.48 -11.59
CA SER A 56 4.63 22.40 -10.94
C SER A 56 5.07 21.95 -9.54
N SER A 57 4.53 20.84 -9.03
CA SER A 57 4.91 20.29 -7.74
C SER A 57 6.33 19.76 -7.74
N ASP A 58 6.98 19.85 -6.58
CA ASP A 58 8.23 19.15 -6.31
C ASP A 58 8.08 17.64 -6.54
N ARG A 59 9.18 17.01 -6.98
CA ARG A 59 9.29 15.56 -7.11
C ARG A 59 9.70 14.95 -5.77
N THR A 60 9.00 13.90 -5.34
CA THR A 60 9.27 13.17 -4.10
C THR A 60 10.09 11.91 -4.32
N GLY A 61 10.23 11.47 -5.58
CA GLY A 61 11.04 10.31 -5.95
C GLY A 61 10.75 9.85 -7.38
N SER A 62 11.19 8.64 -7.72
CA SER A 62 10.87 8.00 -9.01
C SER A 62 10.64 6.50 -8.85
N ALA A 63 9.88 5.92 -9.78
CA ALA A 63 9.66 4.48 -9.91
C ALA A 63 10.49 3.96 -11.10
N ASN A 64 11.20 2.86 -10.92
CA ASN A 64 12.02 2.23 -11.95
C ASN A 64 11.27 1.13 -12.68
N ARG A 65 11.76 0.78 -13.88
CA ARG A 65 11.22 -0.35 -14.63
C ARG A 65 11.32 -1.63 -13.80
N GLY A 66 10.21 -2.33 -13.71
CA GLY A 66 10.10 -3.58 -12.96
C GLY A 66 9.58 -3.41 -11.54
N ASP A 67 9.54 -2.20 -10.99
CA ASP A 67 8.95 -1.91 -9.68
C ASP A 67 7.45 -2.22 -9.70
N ASN A 68 6.88 -2.52 -8.53
CA ASN A 68 5.43 -2.63 -8.35
C ASN A 68 4.93 -1.36 -7.63
N VAL A 69 3.84 -0.77 -8.14
CA VAL A 69 3.30 0.49 -7.62
C VAL A 69 1.87 0.29 -7.15
N ASN A 70 1.63 0.66 -5.90
CA ASN A 70 0.32 0.62 -5.28
C ASN A 70 -0.36 2.00 -5.41
N PHE A 71 -1.48 2.03 -6.15
CA PHE A 71 -2.33 3.20 -6.32
C PHE A 71 -3.49 3.14 -5.33
N GLN A 72 -3.54 4.10 -4.41
CA GLN A 72 -4.52 4.14 -3.32
C GLN A 72 -5.85 4.74 -3.77
N CYS A 73 -5.80 5.84 -4.53
CA CYS A 73 -6.99 6.53 -5.03
C CYS A 73 -6.66 7.36 -6.27
N ARG A 74 -7.69 7.89 -6.94
CA ARG A 74 -7.58 8.76 -8.11
C ARG A 74 -8.28 10.10 -7.88
N TYR A 75 -7.60 11.19 -8.21
CA TYR A 75 -8.13 12.56 -8.26
C TYR A 75 -7.87 13.16 -9.64
N ARG A 76 -8.93 13.41 -10.43
CA ARG A 76 -8.80 13.83 -11.83
C ARG A 76 -7.88 12.87 -12.62
N ASN A 77 -6.79 13.38 -13.19
CA ASN A 77 -5.81 12.60 -13.97
C ASN A 77 -4.57 12.24 -13.13
N TRP A 78 -4.71 12.21 -11.81
CA TRP A 78 -3.65 11.91 -10.86
C TRP A 78 -4.03 10.74 -9.97
N TYR A 79 -3.06 9.87 -9.72
CA TYR A 79 -3.20 8.73 -8.83
C TYR A 79 -2.34 8.95 -7.59
N LYS A 80 -2.93 8.74 -6.41
CA LYS A 80 -2.21 8.80 -5.14
C LYS A 80 -1.50 7.47 -4.89
N THR A 81 -0.25 7.54 -4.47
CA THR A 81 0.54 6.42 -3.96
C THR A 81 1.15 6.81 -2.62
N PRO A 82 1.69 5.84 -1.84
CA PRO A 82 2.43 6.15 -0.62
C PRO A 82 3.64 7.07 -0.86
N ARG A 83 4.22 7.05 -2.07
CA ARG A 83 5.43 7.81 -2.43
C ARG A 83 5.13 9.19 -2.99
N GLY A 84 3.88 9.49 -3.33
CA GLY A 84 3.47 10.74 -3.97
C GLY A 84 2.37 10.53 -5.01
N TRP A 85 2.18 11.52 -5.86
CA TRP A 85 1.20 11.54 -6.93
C TRP A 85 1.84 11.15 -8.25
N VAL A 86 1.11 10.36 -9.05
CA VAL A 86 1.51 9.87 -10.36
C VAL A 86 0.49 10.33 -11.39
N ARG A 87 0.95 10.73 -12.57
CA ARG A 87 0.04 11.12 -13.65
C ARG A 87 -0.58 9.90 -14.31
N GLU A 88 -1.78 10.04 -14.84
CA GLU A 88 -2.46 8.97 -15.56
C GLU A 88 -1.66 8.44 -16.75
N GLU A 89 -0.95 9.31 -17.47
CA GLU A 89 -0.09 8.96 -18.61
C GLU A 89 1.12 8.08 -18.24
N ASP A 90 1.55 8.17 -16.98
CA ASP A 90 2.68 7.43 -16.42
C ASP A 90 2.25 6.09 -15.79
N LYS A 91 0.95 5.92 -15.53
CA LYS A 91 0.39 4.68 -14.98
C LYS A 91 0.65 3.52 -15.96
N PRO A 92 1.10 2.34 -15.49
CA PRO A 92 1.16 1.15 -16.33
C PRO A 92 -0.20 0.85 -16.97
N ARG A 93 -0.22 0.60 -18.28
CA ARG A 93 -1.48 0.46 -19.03
C ARG A 93 -2.32 -0.74 -18.59
N ARG A 94 -1.65 -1.80 -18.13
CA ARG A 94 -2.29 -3.02 -17.63
C ARG A 94 -2.83 -2.88 -16.20
N CYS A 95 -2.43 -1.82 -15.50
CA CYS A 95 -2.92 -1.51 -14.17
C CYS A 95 -4.27 -0.81 -14.27
N GLN A 96 -5.33 -1.50 -13.86
CA GLN A 96 -6.67 -0.93 -13.83
C GLN A 96 -6.71 0.24 -12.84
N GLY A 97 -6.21 0.00 -11.62
CA GLY A 97 -6.08 1.00 -10.57
C GLY A 97 -7.44 1.51 -10.04
N PRO A 98 -7.42 2.47 -9.10
CA PRO A 98 -8.63 2.98 -8.46
C PRO A 98 -9.61 3.66 -9.42
N ARG A 99 -10.91 3.56 -9.09
CA ARG A 99 -12.00 4.24 -9.80
C ARG A 99 -11.78 5.77 -9.86
N PRO A 100 -12.26 6.48 -10.90
CA PRO A 100 -12.19 7.93 -10.98
C PRO A 100 -12.76 8.63 -9.74
N ASN A 101 -12.08 9.71 -9.30
CA ASN A 101 -12.46 10.53 -8.14
C ASN A 101 -12.70 9.72 -6.85
N SER A 102 -11.84 8.72 -6.60
CA SER A 102 -11.90 7.88 -5.40
C SER A 102 -11.12 8.44 -4.20
N CYS A 103 -10.43 9.57 -4.35
CA CYS A 103 -9.84 10.29 -3.23
C CYS A 103 -10.92 11.19 -2.58
N ASN A 104 -11.82 10.60 -1.80
CA ASN A 104 -12.82 11.32 -1.01
C ASN A 104 -12.23 11.91 0.27
#